data_AF-A0A1G8DZA0-F1
#
_entry.id   AF-A0A1G8DZA0-F1
#
_cell.length_a   1.000
_cell.length_b   1.000
_cell.length_c   1.000
_cell.angle_alpha   90.00
_cell.angle_beta   90.00
_cell.angle_gamma   90.00
#
_symmetry.space_group_name_H-M   'P 1'
#
loop_
_entity.id
_entity.type
_entity.pdbx_description
1 polymer ?
#
loop_
_entity_poly.entity_id
_entity_poly.type
_entity_poly.pdbx_seq_one_letter_code
_entity_poly.pdbx_strand_id
1 'polypeptide(L)'
;MIFVVLGTHELPFTRLLDEIEYLVKDGTITEDVLVQNGHTKYESETLNLVPFMSFEEMDQTFDKARIIIAHGGTGSIITGVKKGKSVIAVPRLAEHGEHNDDHQIEIVEQFDSAGHIIGTESPAEVEQALKRAETFEPVPFQSGKEKILHMLEDFIDRV
;
A
#
# COMPACT_ATOMS: atom_id res chain seq x y z
N MET A 1 3.47 -9.22 12.10
CA MET A 1 3.36 -9.60 10.69
C MET A 1 3.27 -8.34 9.84
N ILE A 2 4.03 -8.31 8.75
CA ILE A 2 3.94 -7.29 7.68
C ILE A 2 2.99 -7.82 6.61
N PHE A 3 2.09 -6.97 6.12
CA PHE A 3 1.23 -7.30 4.99
C PHE A 3 1.59 -6.47 3.77
N VAL A 4 1.97 -7.13 2.68
CA VAL A 4 2.26 -6.52 1.38
C VAL A 4 1.07 -6.70 0.44
N VAL A 5 0.59 -5.61 -0.18
CA VAL A 5 -0.59 -5.63 -1.06
C VAL A 5 -0.31 -4.96 -2.40
N LEU A 6 -0.23 -5.76 -3.46
CA LEU A 6 0.06 -5.30 -4.83
C LEU A 6 -1.20 -4.94 -5.63
N GLY A 7 -2.38 -5.24 -5.08
CA GLY A 7 -3.66 -5.00 -5.71
C GLY A 7 -3.98 -6.00 -6.82
N THR A 8 -4.89 -5.59 -7.71
CA THR A 8 -5.38 -6.41 -8.82
C THR A 8 -4.90 -5.92 -10.18
N HIS A 9 -3.99 -4.96 -10.22
CA HIS A 9 -3.42 -4.46 -11.48
C HIS A 9 -2.74 -5.61 -12.25
N GLU A 10 -2.88 -5.63 -13.57
CA GLU A 10 -2.44 -6.75 -14.41
C GLU A 10 -0.93 -6.77 -14.64
N LEU A 11 -0.29 -5.60 -14.59
CA LEU A 11 1.16 -5.49 -14.74
C LEU A 11 1.87 -6.00 -13.47
N PRO A 12 2.99 -6.72 -13.61
CA PRO A 12 3.74 -7.26 -12.48
C PRO A 12 4.38 -6.15 -11.65
N PHE A 13 4.68 -6.43 -10.39
CA PHE A 13 5.50 -5.56 -9.53
C PHE A 13 6.56 -6.38 -8.79
N THR A 14 7.45 -7.00 -9.56
CA THR A 14 8.50 -7.87 -9.01
C THR A 14 9.51 -7.09 -8.20
N ARG A 15 9.83 -5.84 -8.56
CA ARG A 15 10.82 -5.01 -7.84
C ARG A 15 10.51 -4.85 -6.36
N LEU A 16 9.25 -4.66 -6.00
CA LEU A 16 8.85 -4.59 -4.59
C LEU A 16 9.04 -5.94 -3.89
N LEU A 17 8.67 -7.04 -4.55
CA LEU A 17 8.83 -8.38 -3.97
C LEU A 17 10.29 -8.78 -3.80
N ASP A 18 11.14 -8.45 -4.77
CA ASP A 18 12.58 -8.68 -4.72
C ASP A 18 13.23 -7.94 -3.55
N GLU A 19 12.85 -6.68 -3.33
CA GLU A 19 13.32 -5.90 -2.19
C GLU A 19 12.86 -6.52 -0.86
N ILE A 20 11.57 -6.86 -0.74
CA ILE A 20 11.03 -7.44 0.49
C ILE A 20 11.69 -8.79 0.79
N GLU A 21 11.89 -9.63 -0.23
CA GLU A 21 12.57 -10.91 -0.05
C GLU A 21 14.04 -10.71 0.36
N TYR A 22 14.74 -9.72 -0.22
CA TYR A 22 16.09 -9.36 0.19
C TYR A 22 16.15 -8.97 1.67
N LEU A 23 15.26 -8.08 2.12
CA LEU A 23 15.21 -7.62 3.51
C LEU A 23 14.86 -8.73 4.51
N VAL A 24 14.07 -9.73 4.09
CA VAL A 24 13.82 -10.94 4.90
C VAL A 24 15.08 -11.80 4.99
N LYS A 25 15.78 -12.01 3.86
CA LYS A 25 16.99 -12.86 3.79
C LYS A 25 18.18 -12.26 4.53
N ASP A 26 18.35 -10.95 4.51
CA ASP A 26 19.42 -10.25 5.24
C ASP A 26 19.14 -10.15 6.76
N GLY A 27 17.88 -10.31 7.16
CA GLY A 27 17.46 -10.30 8.56
C GLY A 27 17.02 -8.93 9.07
N THR A 28 16.89 -7.93 8.19
CA THR A 28 16.22 -6.67 8.50
C THR A 28 14.75 -6.91 8.89
N ILE A 29 14.04 -7.75 8.13
CA ILE A 29 12.67 -8.19 8.45
C ILE A 29 12.75 -9.54 9.13
N THR A 30 12.48 -9.57 10.44
CA THR A 30 12.50 -10.81 11.25
C THR A 30 11.12 -11.41 11.51
N GLU A 31 10.05 -10.74 11.06
CA GLU A 31 8.67 -11.18 11.26
C GLU A 31 8.05 -11.75 9.97
N ASP A 32 6.96 -12.51 10.13
CA ASP A 32 6.26 -13.08 8.99
C ASP A 32 5.76 -12.00 8.01
N VAL A 33 5.99 -12.25 6.73
CA VAL A 33 5.50 -11.43 5.62
C VAL A 33 4.44 -12.20 4.84
N LEU A 34 3.24 -11.63 4.79
CA LEU A 34 2.15 -12.10 3.94
C LEU A 34 2.00 -11.15 2.76
N VAL A 35 1.92 -11.71 1.55
CA VAL A 35 1.89 -10.94 0.31
C VAL A 35 0.63 -11.30 -0.48
N GLN A 36 -0.20 -10.30 -0.77
CA GLN A 36 -1.18 -10.41 -1.84
C GLN A 36 -0.51 -9.98 -3.16
N ASN A 37 -0.08 -10.95 -3.97
CA ASN A 37 0.77 -10.69 -5.15
C ASN A 37 0.00 -10.44 -6.46
N GLY A 38 -1.31 -10.66 -6.49
CA GLY A 38 -2.16 -10.36 -7.64
C GLY A 38 -1.73 -11.11 -8.90
N HIS A 39 -1.53 -10.36 -9.98
CA HIS A 39 -1.04 -10.89 -11.26
C HIS A 39 0.49 -11.00 -11.33
N THR A 40 1.21 -10.58 -10.29
CA THR A 40 2.68 -10.68 -10.24
C THR A 40 3.06 -12.14 -10.00
N LYS A 41 3.55 -12.81 -11.05
CA LYS A 41 4.12 -14.15 -10.93
C LYS A 41 5.43 -14.06 -10.15
N TYR A 42 5.47 -14.71 -9.00
CA TYR A 42 6.62 -14.70 -8.10
C TYR A 42 6.66 -16.02 -7.34
N GLU A 43 7.86 -16.53 -7.08
CA GLU A 43 8.10 -17.72 -6.27
C GLU A 43 9.08 -17.32 -5.16
N SER A 44 8.76 -17.72 -3.93
CA SER A 44 9.59 -17.42 -2.77
C SER A 44 9.50 -18.56 -1.76
N GLU A 45 10.63 -18.87 -1.13
CA GLU A 45 10.70 -19.80 0.01
C GLU A 45 10.47 -19.10 1.35
N THR A 46 10.51 -17.77 1.37
CA THR A 46 10.47 -16.96 2.60
C THR A 46 9.20 -16.13 2.74
N LEU A 47 8.61 -15.70 1.62
CA LEU A 47 7.38 -14.91 1.60
C LEU A 47 6.15 -15.82 1.49
N ASN A 48 5.11 -15.52 2.27
CA ASN A 48 3.83 -16.20 2.13
C ASN A 48 3.01 -15.53 1.01
N LEU A 49 2.93 -16.15 -0.15
CA LEU A 49 2.29 -15.58 -1.34
C LEU A 49 0.84 -16.06 -1.50
N VAL A 50 -0.08 -15.12 -1.70
CA VAL A 50 -1.50 -15.38 -1.99
C VAL A 50 -1.92 -14.52 -3.19
N PRO A 51 -2.24 -15.11 -4.36
CA PRO A 51 -2.55 -14.31 -5.56
C PRO A 51 -3.73 -13.37 -5.34
N PHE A 52 -4.84 -13.89 -4.84
CA PHE A 52 -6.06 -13.13 -4.60
C PHE A 52 -6.66 -13.51 -3.26
N MET A 53 -7.25 -12.53 -2.59
CA MET A 53 -7.96 -12.68 -1.33
C MET A 53 -9.39 -12.20 -1.51
N SER A 54 -10.33 -12.83 -0.81
CA SER A 54 -11.66 -12.26 -0.62
C SER A 54 -11.58 -10.96 0.19
N PHE A 55 -12.66 -10.17 0.13
CA PHE A 55 -12.76 -8.95 0.91
C PHE A 55 -12.59 -9.22 2.42
N GLU A 56 -13.22 -10.27 2.93
CA GLU A 56 -13.15 -10.63 4.36
C GLU A 56 -11.74 -11.04 4.77
N GLU A 57 -11.06 -11.88 3.97
CA GLU A 57 -9.67 -12.27 4.23
C GLU A 57 -8.74 -11.07 4.21
N MET A 58 -8.92 -10.17 3.23
CA MET A 58 -8.12 -8.95 3.13
C MET A 58 -8.36 -8.05 4.36
N ASP A 59 -9.60 -7.81 4.74
CA ASP A 59 -9.97 -6.96 5.88
C ASP A 59 -9.38 -7.48 7.21
N GLN A 60 -9.50 -8.79 7.46
CA GLN A 60 -8.90 -9.46 8.61
C GLN A 60 -7.36 -9.40 8.57
N THR A 61 -6.77 -9.48 7.38
CA THR A 61 -5.32 -9.40 7.22
C THR A 61 -4.81 -8.00 7.53
N PHE A 62 -5.49 -6.95 7.06
CA PHE A 62 -5.22 -5.57 7.44
C PHE A 62 -5.27 -5.40 8.98
N ASP A 63 -6.27 -5.98 9.65
CA ASP A 63 -6.40 -5.85 11.11
C ASP A 63 -5.28 -6.54 11.88
N LYS A 64 -4.81 -7.69 11.41
CA LYS A 64 -3.71 -8.45 12.04
C LYS A 64 -2.32 -7.86 11.74
N ALA A 65 -2.19 -7.13 10.64
CA ALA A 65 -0.92 -6.56 10.23
C ALA A 65 -0.47 -5.43 11.17
N ARG A 66 0.84 -5.42 11.47
CA ARG A 66 1.52 -4.36 12.21
C ARG A 66 1.82 -3.18 11.29
N ILE A 67 2.35 -3.49 10.10
CA ILE A 67 2.66 -2.55 9.02
C ILE A 67 2.01 -3.05 7.74
N ILE A 68 1.47 -2.13 6.96
CA ILE A 68 1.01 -2.38 5.60
C ILE A 68 2.05 -1.81 4.63
N ILE A 69 2.49 -2.61 3.66
CA ILE A 69 3.27 -2.14 2.51
C ILE A 69 2.35 -2.23 1.29
N ALA A 70 1.91 -1.09 0.79
CA ALA A 70 0.97 -1.03 -0.33
C ALA A 70 1.68 -0.54 -1.59
N HIS A 71 1.32 -1.10 -2.74
CA HIS A 71 1.51 -0.36 -4.00
C HIS A 71 0.78 1.01 -3.93
N GLY A 72 1.16 1.95 -4.80
CA GLY A 72 0.58 3.30 -4.89
C GLY A 72 -0.92 3.38 -5.28
N GLY A 73 -1.67 2.29 -5.14
CA GLY A 73 -3.12 2.25 -5.35
C GLY A 73 -3.90 2.84 -4.17
N THR A 74 -4.79 3.79 -4.48
CA THR A 74 -5.61 4.52 -3.49
C THR A 74 -6.42 3.61 -2.57
N GLY A 75 -6.97 2.50 -3.08
CA GLY A 75 -7.83 1.61 -2.29
C GLY A 75 -7.11 0.95 -1.11
N SER A 76 -5.91 0.42 -1.34
CA SER A 76 -5.09 -0.22 -0.30
C SER A 76 -4.57 0.80 0.71
N ILE A 77 -4.11 1.96 0.23
CA ILE A 77 -3.66 3.08 1.08
C ILE A 77 -4.79 3.53 2.01
N ILE A 78 -5.95 3.88 1.45
CA ILE A 78 -7.10 4.38 2.23
C ILE A 78 -7.59 3.33 3.24
N THR A 79 -7.60 2.05 2.87
CA THR A 79 -8.02 0.97 3.78
C THR A 79 -7.10 0.88 4.98
N GLY A 80 -5.78 0.89 4.77
CA GLY A 80 -4.80 0.87 5.84
C GLY A 80 -4.91 2.09 6.76
N VAL A 81 -4.99 3.29 6.17
CA VAL A 81 -5.08 4.53 6.95
C VAL A 81 -6.39 4.61 7.75
N LYS A 82 -7.53 4.19 7.20
CA LYS A 82 -8.82 4.15 7.92
C LYS A 82 -8.80 3.18 9.11
N LYS A 83 -7.99 2.13 9.04
CA LYS A 83 -7.77 1.17 10.13
C LYS A 83 -6.69 1.64 11.12
N GLY A 84 -6.18 2.87 10.97
CA GLY A 84 -5.15 3.44 11.83
C GLY A 84 -3.80 2.71 11.71
N LYS A 85 -3.55 2.04 10.59
CA LYS A 85 -2.32 1.29 10.36
C LYS A 85 -1.22 2.21 9.83
N SER A 86 0.02 1.94 10.21
CA SER A 86 1.19 2.52 9.55
C SER A 86 1.31 1.90 8.16
N VAL A 87 1.10 2.72 7.14
CA VAL A 87 1.17 2.33 5.73
C VAL A 87 2.46 2.88 5.14
N ILE A 88 3.24 2.01 4.51
CA ILE A 88 4.34 2.37 3.62
C ILE A 88 3.81 2.22 2.20
N ALA A 89 3.79 3.28 1.41
CA ALA A 89 3.32 3.23 0.03
C ALA A 89 4.48 3.33 -0.95
N VAL A 90 4.55 2.37 -1.86
CA VAL A 90 5.57 2.28 -2.90
C VAL A 90 4.89 2.39 -4.28
N PRO A 91 5.11 3.46 -5.05
CA PRO A 91 4.47 3.64 -6.34
C PRO A 91 5.02 2.62 -7.35
N ARG A 92 4.14 2.16 -8.24
CA ARG A 92 4.56 1.50 -9.49
C ARG A 92 5.01 2.57 -10.48
N LEU A 93 6.03 2.26 -11.26
CA LEU A 93 6.59 3.20 -12.23
C LEU A 93 6.40 2.68 -13.67
N ALA A 94 6.00 3.58 -14.57
CA ALA A 94 5.79 3.28 -15.97
C ALA A 94 7.10 2.91 -16.69
N GLU A 95 8.22 3.53 -16.31
CA GLU A 95 9.54 3.23 -16.88
C GLU A 95 9.99 1.76 -16.64
N HIS A 96 9.43 1.12 -15.61
CA HIS A 96 9.69 -0.27 -15.26
C HIS A 96 8.60 -1.24 -15.79
N GLY A 97 7.61 -0.74 -16.52
CA GLY A 97 6.49 -1.53 -17.04
C GLY A 97 5.55 -2.04 -15.95
N GLU A 98 5.52 -1.37 -14.80
CA GLU A 98 4.70 -1.76 -13.63
C GLU A 98 3.35 -1.06 -13.62
N HIS A 99 3.20 0.01 -14.40
CA HIS A 99 1.97 0.76 -14.61
C HIS A 99 1.97 1.40 -16.00
N ASN A 100 0.81 1.91 -16.44
CA ASN A 100 0.70 2.60 -17.73
C ASN A 100 1.10 4.09 -17.66
N ASP A 101 1.15 4.64 -16.45
CA ASP A 101 1.43 6.04 -16.12
C ASP A 101 2.00 6.15 -14.69
N ASP A 102 2.49 7.33 -14.33
CA ASP A 102 3.13 7.59 -13.03
C ASP A 102 2.22 8.34 -12.04
N HIS A 103 0.90 8.33 -12.23
CA HIS A 103 -0.05 9.02 -11.34
C HIS A 103 -0.02 8.49 -9.90
N GLN A 104 0.53 7.30 -9.68
CA GLN A 104 0.73 6.75 -8.34
C GLN A 104 1.69 7.58 -7.50
N ILE A 105 2.67 8.26 -8.12
CA ILE A 105 3.63 9.12 -7.41
C ILE A 105 2.89 10.28 -6.73
N GLU A 106 2.02 10.97 -7.47
CA GLU A 106 1.23 12.10 -6.96
C GLU A 106 0.34 11.68 -5.79
N ILE A 107 -0.24 10.48 -5.85
CA ILE A 107 -1.05 9.92 -4.76
C ILE A 107 -0.18 9.70 -3.52
N VAL A 108 0.96 9.03 -3.68
CA VAL A 108 1.87 8.73 -2.57
C VAL A 108 2.36 10.03 -1.91
N GLU A 109 2.78 11.00 -2.71
CA GLU A 109 3.27 12.31 -2.24
C GLU A 109 2.20 13.07 -1.45
N GLN A 110 0.94 13.07 -1.93
CA GLN A 110 -0.16 13.76 -1.25
C GLN A 110 -0.46 13.15 0.12
N PHE A 111 -0.49 11.82 0.23
CA PHE A 111 -0.77 11.15 1.50
C PHE A 111 0.41 11.25 2.48
N ASP A 112 1.65 11.20 1.99
CA ASP A 112 2.86 11.38 2.83
C ASP A 112 2.95 12.82 3.36
N SER A 113 2.73 13.82 2.49
CA SER A 113 2.73 15.24 2.86
C SER A 113 1.63 15.59 3.88
N ALA A 114 0.50 14.86 3.84
CA ALA A 114 -0.58 14.99 4.81
C ALA A 114 -0.31 14.23 6.14
N GLY A 115 0.78 13.47 6.24
CA GLY A 115 1.15 12.69 7.42
C GLY A 115 0.30 11.43 7.62
N HIS A 116 -0.38 10.96 6.58
CA HIS A 116 -1.24 9.77 6.66
C HIS A 116 -0.46 8.47 6.50
N ILE A 117 0.62 8.50 5.73
CA ILE A 117 1.45 7.35 5.37
C ILE A 117 2.93 7.72 5.41
N ILE A 118 3.78 6.72 5.18
CA ILE A 118 5.18 6.89 4.80
C ILE A 118 5.27 6.61 3.29
N GLY A 119 5.43 7.66 2.49
CA GLY A 119 5.65 7.54 1.06
C GLY A 119 7.10 7.20 0.73
N THR A 120 7.31 6.40 -0.31
CA THR A 120 8.62 6.16 -0.93
C THR A 120 8.58 6.47 -2.42
N GLU A 121 9.74 6.74 -3.01
CA GLU A 121 9.85 6.91 -4.47
C GLU A 121 10.12 5.57 -5.17
N SER A 122 10.72 4.61 -4.46
CA SER A 122 11.08 3.31 -5.02
C SER A 122 11.10 2.21 -3.95
N PRO A 123 11.18 0.93 -4.36
CA PRO A 123 11.37 -0.17 -3.42
C PRO A 123 12.64 -0.04 -2.55
N ALA A 124 13.73 0.53 -3.06
CA ALA A 124 15.00 0.64 -2.33
C ALA A 124 14.93 1.46 -1.02
N GLU A 125 13.87 2.24 -0.84
CA GLU A 125 13.63 3.03 0.38
C GLU A 125 12.82 2.28 1.44
N VAL A 126 12.35 1.06 1.15
CA VAL A 126 11.50 0.30 2.06
C VAL A 126 12.20 0.04 3.39
N GLU A 127 13.50 -0.25 3.40
CA GLU A 127 14.26 -0.40 4.65
C GLU A 127 14.17 0.86 5.53
N GLN A 128 14.37 2.04 4.93
CA GLN A 128 14.32 3.31 5.66
C GLN A 128 12.89 3.62 6.11
N ALA A 129 11.90 3.30 5.28
CA ALA A 129 10.50 3.45 5.62
C ALA A 129 10.08 2.54 6.78
N LEU A 130 10.60 1.31 6.85
CA LEU A 130 10.38 0.40 7.97
C LEU A 130 10.93 0.95 9.29
N LYS A 131 12.13 1.56 9.27
CA LYS A 131 12.71 2.25 10.44
C LYS A 131 11.86 3.45 10.86
N ARG A 132 11.38 4.27 9.91
CA ARG A 132 10.46 5.38 10.18
C ARG A 132 9.14 4.88 10.80
N ALA A 133 8.64 3.72 10.34
CA ALA A 133 7.38 3.15 10.80
C ALA A 133 7.38 2.74 12.29
N GLU A 134 8.54 2.57 12.93
CA GLU A 134 8.63 2.28 14.36
C GLU A 134 8.13 3.41 15.26
N THR A 135 8.24 4.65 14.79
CA THR A 135 7.87 5.87 15.54
C THR A 135 6.79 6.69 14.85
N PHE A 136 6.31 6.22 13.69
CA PHE A 136 5.31 6.90 12.90
C PHE A 136 3.90 6.70 13.48
N GLU A 137 3.23 7.81 13.77
CA GLU A 137 1.83 7.85 14.13
C GLU A 137 1.03 8.47 12.98
N PRO A 138 0.20 7.69 12.25
CA PRO A 138 -0.55 8.20 11.11
C PRO A 138 -1.60 9.22 11.57
N VAL A 139 -1.65 10.37 10.90
CA VAL A 139 -2.75 11.33 11.07
C VAL A 139 -4.05 10.65 10.62
N PRO A 140 -5.13 10.65 11.43
CA PRO A 140 -6.38 10.01 11.05
C PRO A 140 -6.95 10.60 9.75
N PHE A 141 -7.23 9.74 8.77
CA PHE A 141 -7.85 10.16 7.52
C PHE A 141 -9.34 10.40 7.70
N GLN A 142 -9.78 11.63 7.40
CA GLN A 142 -11.19 11.98 7.36
C GLN A 142 -11.70 11.99 5.93
N SER A 143 -12.66 11.11 5.64
CA SER A 143 -13.27 11.02 4.32
C SER A 143 -14.06 12.29 3.98
N GLY A 144 -13.81 12.87 2.81
CA GLY A 144 -14.59 13.97 2.25
C GLY A 144 -15.99 13.58 1.76
N LYS A 145 -16.45 12.34 2.01
CA LYS A 145 -17.73 11.79 1.51
C LYS A 145 -18.91 12.71 1.77
N GLU A 146 -19.03 13.26 2.97
CA GLU A 146 -20.12 14.18 3.33
C GLU A 146 -20.09 15.44 2.46
N LYS A 147 -18.92 16.04 2.24
CA LYS A 147 -18.78 17.23 1.38
C LYS A 147 -19.17 16.92 -0.07
N ILE A 148 -18.80 15.75 -0.57
CA ILE A 148 -19.18 15.31 -1.93
C ILE A 148 -20.68 15.11 -2.02
N LEU A 149 -21.30 14.46 -1.02
CA LEU A 149 -22.74 14.25 -0.98
C LEU A 149 -23.51 15.58 -1.04
N HIS A 150 -23.11 16.55 -0.21
CA HIS A 150 -23.72 17.89 -0.21
C HIS A 150 -23.53 18.60 -1.56
N MET A 151 -22.36 18.51 -2.19
CA MET A 151 -22.15 19.11 -3.52
C MET A 151 -23.01 18.47 -4.62
N LEU A 152 -23.26 17.16 -4.54
CA LEU A 152 -24.13 16.45 -5.48
C LEU A 152 -25.61 16.81 -5.26
N GLU A 153 -26.05 16.89 -4.00
CA GLU A 153 -27.39 17.37 -3.63
C GLU A 153 -27.62 18.80 -4.13
N ASP A 154 -26.69 19.72 -3.85
CA ASP A 154 -26.73 21.11 -4.33
C ASP A 154 -26.77 21.21 -5.87
N PHE A 155 -26.12 20.30 -6.58
CA PHE A 155 -26.12 20.28 -8.04
C PHE A 155 -27.47 19.78 -8.58
N ILE A 156 -28.03 18.72 -7.99
CA ILE A 156 -29.33 18.18 -8.38
C ILE A 156 -30.44 19.18 -8.11
N ASP A 157 -30.42 19.86 -6.96
CA ASP A 157 -31.45 20.85 -6.58
C ASP A 157 -31.44 22.12 -7.46
N ARG A 158 -30.38 22.32 -8.26
CA ARG A 158 -30.23 23.46 -9.18
C ARG A 158 -30.61 23.13 -10.64
N VAL A 159 -30.97 21.88 -10.94
CA VAL A 159 -31.41 21.42 -12.28
C VAL A 159 -32.93 21.25 -12.28
#